data_AF-A0A254TUN1-F1
#
_entry.id   AF-A0A254TUN1-F1
#
_cell.length_a   1.000
_cell.length_b   1.000
_cell.length_c   1.000
_cell.angle_alpha   90.00
_cell.angle_beta   90.00
_cell.angle_gamma   90.00
#
_symmetry.space_group_name_H-M   'P 1'
#
loop_
_entity.id
_entity.type
_entity.pdbx_description
1 polymer ?
#
loop_
_entity_poly.entity_id
_entity_poly.type
_entity_poly.pdbx_seq_one_letter_code
_entity_poly.pdbx_strand_id
1 'polypeptide(L)'
;MSTVVTTAPPVQTMSLQAVSHSGSSDEELLQLFRRVTITSSDGHDVSEIQIKKAFQQEISRPLGRQMLEASLAHANGCSCYHWNYHDRISGKVNISRVDLTFDLTSKSMGQAVKGEAAGFYRPNSAFINATVYYDDQQYLQGNQSVQIYMDGSKFIIDFFTTDQSDKPVARIVQNASSFTFQGTDTGDATWGTS
;
A
#
# COMPACT_ATOMS: atom_id res chain seq x y z
N MET A 1 -13.69 -15.71 68.88
CA MET A 1 -13.72 -14.53 68.00
C MET A 1 -12.45 -14.59 67.15
N SER A 2 -12.56 -14.92 65.86
CA SER A 2 -11.42 -15.08 64.96
C SER A 2 -11.38 -13.92 63.98
N THR A 3 -10.34 -13.10 64.05
CA THR A 3 -10.02 -12.06 63.07
C THR A 3 -9.41 -12.70 61.82
N VAL A 4 -10.09 -12.57 60.68
CA VAL A 4 -9.55 -12.93 59.37
C VAL A 4 -8.77 -11.72 58.85
N VAL A 5 -7.47 -11.89 58.66
CA VAL A 5 -6.59 -10.92 58.00
C VAL A 5 -6.69 -11.16 56.49
N THR A 6 -7.34 -10.24 55.78
CA THR A 6 -7.38 -10.25 54.31
C THR A 6 -6.09 -9.66 53.76
N THR A 7 -5.18 -10.52 53.29
CA THR A 7 -4.04 -10.10 52.47
C THR A 7 -4.49 -9.92 51.01
N ALA A 8 -4.29 -8.72 50.46
CA ALA A 8 -4.55 -8.44 49.05
C ALA A 8 -3.64 -9.30 48.13
N PRO A 9 -4.13 -9.78 46.98
CA PRO A 9 -3.32 -10.57 46.06
C PRO A 9 -2.20 -9.71 45.46
N PRO A 10 -1.01 -10.30 45.18
CA PRO A 10 0.12 -9.58 44.61
C PRO A 10 -0.23 -9.07 43.22
N VAL A 11 0.09 -7.80 42.97
CA VAL A 11 0.01 -7.17 41.65
C VAL A 11 0.91 -7.95 40.71
N GLN A 12 0.30 -8.73 39.82
CA GLN A 12 0.99 -9.31 38.68
C GLN A 12 1.43 -8.14 37.80
N THR A 13 2.72 -7.80 37.85
CA THR A 13 3.38 -7.09 36.75
C THR A 13 3.18 -7.94 35.52
N MET A 14 2.24 -7.55 34.66
CA MET A 14 2.17 -8.09 33.30
C MET A 14 3.48 -7.71 32.62
N SER A 15 4.41 -8.65 32.57
CA SER A 15 5.47 -8.61 31.58
C SER A 15 4.77 -8.59 30.23
N LEU A 16 4.82 -7.46 29.54
CA LEU A 16 4.62 -7.42 28.10
C LEU A 16 5.66 -8.39 27.52
N GLN A 17 5.23 -9.62 27.27
CA GLN A 17 5.95 -10.51 26.38
C GLN A 17 5.93 -9.80 25.03
N ALA A 18 7.04 -9.15 24.71
CA ALA A 18 7.34 -8.72 23.37
C ALA A 18 7.18 -9.94 22.48
N VAL A 19 6.07 -10.00 21.74
CA VAL A 19 5.89 -10.96 20.67
C VAL A 19 7.05 -10.69 19.73
N SER A 20 8.02 -11.59 19.72
CA SER A 20 9.12 -11.61 18.77
C SER A 20 8.53 -11.92 17.40
N HIS A 21 7.87 -10.92 16.81
CA HIS A 21 7.78 -10.80 15.37
C HIS A 21 9.23 -10.70 14.90
N SER A 22 9.58 -11.51 13.90
CA SER A 22 10.82 -11.42 13.15
C SER A 22 11.07 -9.97 12.75
N GLY A 23 11.86 -9.27 13.57
CA GLY A 23 12.04 -7.83 13.47
C GLY A 23 12.70 -7.52 12.15
N SER A 24 12.10 -6.60 11.39
CA SER A 24 12.76 -5.99 10.24
C SER A 24 14.16 -5.58 10.65
N SER A 25 15.16 -5.90 9.84
CA SER A 25 16.53 -5.48 10.09
C SER A 25 16.60 -3.95 10.21
N ASP A 26 17.58 -3.44 10.96
CA ASP A 26 17.74 -1.99 11.11
C ASP A 26 17.91 -1.27 9.76
N GLU A 27 18.43 -1.98 8.74
CA GLU A 27 18.51 -1.51 7.35
C GLU A 27 17.13 -1.41 6.69
N GLU A 28 16.28 -2.43 6.82
CA GLU A 28 14.88 -2.38 6.33
C GLU A 28 14.08 -1.29 7.03
N LEU A 29 14.26 -1.13 8.35
CA LEU A 29 13.61 -0.09 9.12
C LEU A 29 14.08 1.32 8.71
N LEU A 30 15.37 1.47 8.40
CA LEU A 30 15.93 2.71 7.86
C LEU A 30 15.36 3.02 6.47
N GLN A 31 15.20 2.02 5.58
CA GLN A 31 14.58 2.23 4.27
C GLN A 31 13.13 2.68 4.39
N LEU A 32 12.36 2.07 5.30
CA LEU A 32 10.99 2.47 5.58
C LEU A 32 10.90 3.89 6.18
N PHE A 33 11.79 4.21 7.11
CA PHE A 33 11.90 5.56 7.69
C PHE A 33 12.24 6.62 6.63
N ARG A 34 13.20 6.30 5.77
CA ARG A 34 13.62 7.14 4.64
C ARG A 34 12.45 7.39 3.70
N ARG A 35 11.73 6.33 3.31
CA ARG A 35 10.56 6.41 2.42
C ARG A 35 9.52 7.36 3.00
N VAL A 36 9.10 7.17 4.25
CA VAL A 36 8.09 8.02 4.90
C VAL A 36 8.54 9.47 5.05
N THR A 37 9.82 9.71 5.36
CA THR A 37 10.36 11.06 5.52
C THR A 37 10.33 11.84 4.20
N ILE A 38 10.71 11.18 3.10
CA ILE A 38 10.79 11.79 1.76
C ILE A 38 9.39 11.96 1.14
N THR A 39 8.46 11.04 1.37
CA THR A 39 7.10 11.11 0.81
C THR A 39 6.15 12.05 1.55
N SER A 40 6.56 12.58 2.71
CA SER A 40 5.81 13.62 3.42
C SER A 40 5.84 14.95 2.64
N SER A 41 4.80 15.77 2.77
CA SER A 41 4.66 17.05 2.06
C SER A 41 5.81 18.05 2.31
N ASP A 42 6.60 17.83 3.37
CA ASP A 42 7.75 18.65 3.77
C ASP A 42 9.11 17.96 3.48
N GLY A 43 9.09 16.79 2.83
CA GLY A 43 10.26 15.90 2.65
C GLY A 43 11.28 16.32 1.59
N HIS A 44 10.99 17.34 0.79
CA HIS A 44 11.81 17.72 -0.37
C HIS A 44 13.19 18.30 -0.01
N ASP A 45 13.43 18.72 1.23
CA ASP A 45 14.67 19.39 1.67
C ASP A 45 15.51 18.59 2.69
N VAL A 46 15.23 17.29 2.88
CA VAL A 46 15.95 16.47 3.88
C VAL A 46 17.07 15.66 3.23
N SER A 47 18.32 15.90 3.63
CA SER A 47 19.48 15.15 3.13
C SER A 47 19.58 13.73 3.74
N GLU A 48 20.20 12.80 3.02
CA GLU A 48 20.43 11.42 3.47
C GLU A 48 21.18 11.35 4.82
N ILE A 49 22.08 12.31 5.06
CA ILE A 49 22.83 12.42 6.32
C ILE A 49 21.89 12.80 7.47
N GLN A 50 20.93 13.70 7.24
CA GLN A 50 19.92 14.07 8.23
C GLN A 50 18.96 12.91 8.52
N ILE A 51 18.54 12.17 7.50
CA ILE A 51 17.68 10.99 7.65
C ILE A 51 18.36 9.93 8.51
N LYS A 52 19.62 9.57 8.20
CA LYS A 52 20.39 8.58 8.97
C LYS A 52 20.62 9.03 10.42
N LYS A 53 20.89 10.31 10.64
CA LYS A 53 21.08 10.88 11.98
C LYS A 53 19.78 10.84 12.80
N ALA A 54 18.64 11.23 12.20
CA ALA A 54 17.34 11.18 12.84
C ALA A 54 16.93 9.73 13.17
N PHE A 55 17.17 8.79 12.25
CA PHE A 55 16.95 7.37 12.46
C PHE A 55 17.76 6.86 13.65
N GLN A 56 19.08 7.11 13.67
CA GLN A 56 19.95 6.69 14.78
C GLN A 56 19.53 7.30 16.12
N GLN A 57 19.09 8.55 16.11
CA GLN A 57 18.59 9.20 17.31
C GLN A 57 17.31 8.53 17.81
N GLU A 58 16.38 8.16 16.93
CA GLU A 58 15.11 7.54 17.32
C GLU A 58 15.31 6.12 17.85
N ILE A 59 16.11 5.28 17.16
CA ILE A 59 16.37 3.90 17.63
C ILE A 59 17.17 3.87 18.95
N SER A 60 17.95 4.92 19.24
CA SER A 60 18.73 5.01 20.49
C SER A 60 17.89 5.32 21.73
N ARG A 61 16.62 5.72 21.56
CA ARG A 61 15.70 6.01 22.67
C ARG A 61 15.16 4.72 23.29
N PRO A 62 14.81 4.73 24.59
CA PRO A 62 14.09 3.61 25.20
C PRO A 62 12.82 3.29 24.42
N LEU A 63 12.64 2.03 24.02
CA LEU A 63 11.55 1.54 23.16
C LEU A 63 11.50 2.20 21.75
N GLY A 64 12.48 3.01 21.39
CA GLY A 64 12.45 3.84 20.18
C GLY A 64 12.31 3.02 18.90
N ARG A 65 13.01 1.89 18.80
CA ARG A 65 12.83 0.93 17.68
C ARG A 65 11.40 0.42 17.56
N GLN A 66 10.78 0.00 18.67
CA GLN A 66 9.43 -0.57 18.66
C GLN A 66 8.39 0.51 18.32
N MET A 67 8.58 1.72 18.84
CA MET A 67 7.74 2.87 18.48
C MET A 67 7.91 3.26 17.01
N LEU A 68 9.14 3.19 16.49
CA LEU A 68 9.46 3.46 15.09
C LEU A 68 8.83 2.41 14.17
N GLU A 69 8.98 1.12 14.48
CA GLU A 69 8.34 0.02 13.76
C GLU A 69 6.81 0.17 13.74
N ALA A 70 6.19 0.47 14.88
CA ALA A 70 4.74 0.69 14.96
C ALA A 70 4.29 1.92 14.17
N SER A 71 5.05 3.01 14.23
CA SER A 71 4.74 4.26 13.53
C SER A 71 4.90 4.12 12.02
N LEU A 72 5.96 3.44 11.58
CA LEU A 72 6.22 3.17 10.17
C LEU A 72 5.31 2.10 9.59
N ALA A 73 4.84 1.14 10.38
CA ALA A 73 3.81 0.19 9.95
C ALA A 73 2.49 0.92 9.64
N HIS A 74 2.11 1.90 10.47
CA HIS A 74 0.92 2.72 10.23
C HIS A 74 1.12 3.74 9.09
N ALA A 75 2.32 4.32 8.96
CA ALA A 75 2.62 5.30 7.91
C ALA A 75 2.83 4.67 6.52
N ASN A 76 3.44 3.48 6.43
CA ASN A 76 3.56 2.72 5.18
C ASN A 76 2.24 2.07 4.72
N GLY A 77 1.17 2.14 5.52
CA GLY A 77 -0.16 1.78 5.05
C GLY A 77 -0.69 2.71 3.97
N CYS A 78 -0.09 3.89 3.79
CA CYS A 78 -0.46 4.83 2.74
C CYS A 78 0.71 5.03 1.78
N SER A 79 0.70 4.33 0.64
CA SER A 79 1.58 4.65 -0.49
C SER A 79 1.15 5.98 -1.11
N CYS A 80 1.58 7.08 -0.49
CA CYS A 80 1.37 8.45 -0.94
C CYS A 80 2.29 8.75 -2.13
N TYR A 81 1.97 8.20 -3.29
CA TYR A 81 2.62 8.58 -4.52
C TYR A 81 2.13 9.96 -4.96
N HIS A 82 3.05 10.87 -5.23
CA HIS A 82 2.74 12.10 -5.94
C HIS A 82 2.55 11.78 -7.42
N TRP A 83 1.49 12.29 -8.04
CA TRP A 83 1.17 12.05 -9.44
C TRP A 83 1.04 13.38 -10.16
N ASN A 84 1.67 13.51 -11.32
CA ASN A 84 1.59 14.75 -12.11
C ASN A 84 0.21 14.93 -12.76
N TYR A 85 -0.44 13.84 -13.16
CA TYR A 85 -1.67 13.85 -13.93
C TYR A 85 -2.71 12.86 -13.39
N HIS A 86 -3.96 13.13 -13.70
CA HIS A 86 -5.06 12.23 -13.43
C HIS A 86 -6.18 12.39 -14.47
N ASP A 87 -6.93 11.31 -14.68
CA ASP A 87 -8.09 11.32 -15.58
C ASP A 87 -9.17 10.34 -15.09
N ARG A 88 -10.37 10.43 -15.68
CA ARG A 88 -11.45 9.47 -15.46
C ARG A 88 -11.26 8.25 -16.36
N ILE A 89 -11.45 7.09 -15.77
CA ILE A 89 -11.39 5.81 -16.44
C ILE A 89 -12.56 4.95 -15.99
N SER A 90 -13.22 4.29 -16.94
CA SER A 90 -14.42 3.51 -16.64
C SER A 90 -14.51 2.27 -17.50
N GLY A 91 -15.21 1.26 -17.01
CA GLY A 91 -15.35 0.01 -17.74
C GLY A 91 -15.80 -1.12 -16.84
N LYS A 92 -15.60 -2.35 -17.29
CA LYS A 92 -16.11 -3.54 -16.62
C LYS A 92 -14.98 -4.26 -15.89
N VAL A 93 -15.25 -4.66 -14.66
CA VAL A 93 -14.42 -5.60 -13.89
C VAL A 93 -15.24 -6.86 -13.64
N ASN A 94 -14.68 -8.02 -13.94
CA ASN A 94 -15.26 -9.33 -13.68
C ASN A 94 -14.34 -10.11 -12.75
N ILE A 95 -14.91 -10.67 -11.70
CA ILE A 95 -14.23 -11.48 -10.70
C ILE A 95 -14.88 -12.86 -10.72
N SER A 96 -14.09 -13.88 -11.07
CA SER A 96 -14.42 -15.29 -10.92
C SER A 96 -13.94 -15.78 -9.54
N ARG A 97 -13.95 -17.09 -9.26
CA ARG A 97 -13.35 -17.59 -8.01
C ARG A 97 -11.83 -17.51 -7.99
N VAL A 98 -11.20 -17.57 -9.17
CA VAL A 98 -9.75 -17.73 -9.31
C VAL A 98 -9.09 -16.63 -10.14
N ASP A 99 -9.88 -15.83 -10.85
CA ASP A 99 -9.38 -14.80 -11.76
C ASP A 99 -10.16 -13.50 -11.59
N LEU A 100 -9.48 -12.39 -11.79
CA LEU A 100 -10.06 -11.07 -11.97
C LEU A 100 -9.65 -10.57 -13.35
N THR A 101 -10.60 -10.12 -14.15
CA THR A 101 -10.34 -9.47 -15.44
C THR A 101 -10.96 -8.08 -15.47
N PHE A 102 -10.32 -7.16 -16.16
CA PHE A 102 -10.82 -5.80 -16.34
C PHE A 102 -10.63 -5.31 -17.77
N ASP A 103 -11.58 -4.51 -18.23
CA ASP A 103 -11.55 -3.82 -19.53
C ASP A 103 -12.04 -2.39 -19.29
N LEU A 104 -11.10 -1.45 -19.31
CA LEU A 104 -11.29 -0.07 -18.88
C LEU A 104 -10.85 0.90 -19.98
N THR A 105 -11.53 2.04 -20.08
CA THR A 105 -11.26 3.06 -21.10
C THR A 105 -11.32 4.46 -20.51
N SER A 106 -10.31 5.28 -20.83
CA SER A 106 -10.32 6.72 -20.61
C SER A 106 -10.47 7.42 -21.95
N LYS A 107 -11.64 8.05 -22.15
CA LYS A 107 -11.98 8.72 -23.41
C LYS A 107 -11.14 9.98 -23.64
N SER A 108 -10.80 10.70 -22.58
CA SER A 108 -10.01 11.92 -22.60
C SER A 108 -8.54 11.63 -22.89
N MET A 109 -7.99 10.55 -22.34
CA MET A 109 -6.64 10.09 -22.68
C MET A 109 -6.57 9.42 -24.06
N GLY A 110 -7.69 8.97 -24.62
CA GLY A 110 -7.72 8.15 -25.84
C GLY A 110 -7.04 6.79 -25.64
N GLN A 111 -7.11 6.25 -24.42
CA GLN A 111 -6.43 5.02 -24.03
C GLN A 111 -7.39 4.02 -23.40
N ALA A 112 -7.13 2.74 -23.65
CA ALA A 112 -7.81 1.63 -23.03
C ALA A 112 -6.78 0.69 -22.38
N VAL A 113 -7.20 0.00 -21.33
CA VAL A 113 -6.39 -1.01 -20.65
C VAL A 113 -7.21 -2.25 -20.41
N LYS A 114 -6.61 -3.40 -20.72
CA LYS A 114 -7.16 -4.72 -20.42
C LYS A 114 -6.15 -5.49 -19.61
N GLY A 115 -6.61 -6.20 -18.60
CA GLY A 115 -5.71 -7.01 -17.80
C GLY A 115 -6.41 -8.06 -17.00
N GLU A 116 -5.59 -8.90 -16.39
CA GLU A 116 -6.02 -10.01 -15.57
C GLU A 116 -5.08 -10.22 -14.39
N ALA A 117 -5.62 -10.74 -13.29
CA ALA A 117 -4.86 -11.16 -12.13
C ALA A 117 -5.43 -12.46 -11.57
N ALA A 118 -4.55 -13.38 -11.20
CA ALA A 118 -4.92 -14.62 -10.52
C ALA A 118 -4.97 -14.36 -9.00
N GLY A 119 -5.98 -14.93 -8.34
CA GLY A 119 -6.18 -14.76 -6.90
C GLY A 119 -7.31 -15.64 -6.38
N PHE A 120 -7.73 -15.48 -5.13
CA PHE A 120 -8.89 -16.19 -4.59
C PHE A 120 -9.97 -15.20 -4.17
N TYR A 121 -11.06 -15.17 -4.94
CA TYR A 121 -12.06 -14.12 -4.82
C TYR A 121 -13.47 -14.66 -4.58
N ARG A 122 -14.33 -13.77 -4.09
CA ARG A 122 -15.79 -13.96 -4.19
C ARG A 122 -16.25 -13.51 -5.57
N PRO A 123 -16.93 -14.37 -6.36
CA PRO A 123 -17.39 -13.98 -7.68
C PRO A 123 -18.27 -12.73 -7.65
N ASN A 124 -17.95 -11.76 -8.50
CA ASN A 124 -18.66 -10.49 -8.61
C ASN A 124 -18.38 -9.86 -9.97
N SER A 125 -19.26 -8.98 -10.45
CA SER A 125 -19.03 -8.20 -11.66
C SER A 125 -19.67 -6.84 -11.51
N ALA A 126 -18.93 -5.79 -11.85
CA ALA A 126 -19.45 -4.43 -11.82
C ALA A 126 -18.83 -3.56 -12.90
N PHE A 127 -19.59 -2.54 -13.31
CA PHE A 127 -19.02 -1.39 -14.02
C PHE A 127 -18.47 -0.41 -13.00
N ILE A 128 -17.22 0.03 -13.20
CA ILE A 128 -16.55 0.99 -12.33
C ILE A 128 -16.39 2.35 -13.03
N ASN A 129 -16.31 3.41 -12.22
CA ASN A 129 -16.03 4.78 -12.66
C ASN A 129 -14.94 5.38 -11.76
N ALA A 130 -13.71 5.05 -12.11
CA ALA A 130 -12.51 5.26 -11.31
C ALA A 130 -11.74 6.50 -11.75
N THR A 131 -10.66 6.79 -11.03
CA THR A 131 -9.67 7.80 -11.42
C THR A 131 -8.36 7.07 -11.69
N VAL A 132 -7.73 7.34 -12.83
CA VAL A 132 -6.36 6.93 -13.11
C VAL A 132 -5.42 8.08 -12.76
N TYR A 133 -4.31 7.77 -12.12
CA TYR A 133 -3.23 8.69 -11.78
C TYR A 133 -1.95 8.20 -12.46
N TYR A 134 -1.17 9.10 -13.04
CA TYR A 134 0.03 8.77 -13.81
C TYR A 134 0.99 9.98 -13.89
N ASP A 135 2.26 9.71 -14.20
CA ASP A 135 3.27 10.78 -14.35
C ASP A 135 3.51 11.18 -15.80
N ASP A 136 3.43 10.23 -16.73
CA ASP A 136 3.60 10.44 -18.16
C ASP A 136 2.74 9.42 -18.93
N GLN A 137 1.91 9.92 -19.84
CA GLN A 137 1.01 9.10 -20.65
C GLN A 137 1.77 8.18 -21.62
N GLN A 138 3.00 8.51 -22.01
CA GLN A 138 3.82 7.71 -22.93
C GLN A 138 4.27 6.40 -22.29
N TYR A 139 4.57 6.40 -20.98
CA TYR A 139 4.99 5.20 -20.24
C TYR A 139 3.85 4.24 -19.94
N LEU A 140 2.61 4.62 -20.24
CA LEU A 140 1.48 3.73 -20.07
C LEU A 140 1.41 2.67 -21.17
N GLN A 141 1.92 2.94 -22.37
CA GLN A 141 1.72 2.07 -23.52
C GLN A 141 2.40 0.69 -23.39
N GLY A 142 1.70 -0.35 -23.83
CA GLY A 142 2.23 -1.71 -23.89
C GLY A 142 1.91 -2.56 -22.66
N ASN A 143 2.69 -3.62 -22.49
CA ASN A 143 2.48 -4.62 -21.44
C ASN A 143 3.11 -4.15 -20.12
N GLN A 144 2.38 -4.36 -19.04
CA GLN A 144 2.76 -3.98 -17.69
C GLN A 144 2.36 -5.10 -16.72
N SER A 145 3.16 -5.26 -15.67
CA SER A 145 2.75 -6.07 -14.54
C SER A 145 1.80 -5.25 -13.66
N VAL A 146 0.83 -5.90 -13.03
CA VAL A 146 -0.13 -5.22 -12.15
C VAL A 146 -0.17 -5.82 -10.76
N GLN A 147 -0.49 -4.97 -9.79
CA GLN A 147 -0.87 -5.36 -8.44
C GLN A 147 -2.27 -4.84 -8.15
N ILE A 148 -3.15 -5.71 -7.69
CA ILE A 148 -4.56 -5.40 -7.43
C ILE A 148 -4.83 -5.70 -5.96
N TYR A 149 -5.41 -4.74 -5.25
CA TYR A 149 -5.71 -4.88 -3.83
C TYR A 149 -6.83 -3.94 -3.38
N MET A 150 -7.29 -4.19 -2.16
CA MET A 150 -8.27 -3.35 -1.47
C MET A 150 -7.57 -2.54 -0.37
N ASP A 151 -7.78 -1.22 -0.37
CA ASP A 151 -7.42 -0.32 0.74
C ASP A 151 -8.71 0.26 1.35
N GLY A 152 -9.17 -0.35 2.43
CA GLY A 152 -10.49 -0.06 3.01
C GLY A 152 -11.60 -0.31 1.99
N SER A 153 -12.30 0.74 1.58
CA SER A 153 -13.35 0.68 0.55
C SER A 153 -12.85 1.02 -0.86
N LYS A 154 -11.54 1.20 -1.05
CA LYS A 154 -10.95 1.53 -2.34
C LYS A 154 -10.48 0.25 -3.03
N PHE A 155 -10.87 0.09 -4.29
CA PHE A 155 -10.28 -0.90 -5.18
C PHE A 155 -9.16 -0.24 -5.98
N ILE A 156 -7.96 -0.78 -5.88
CA ILE A 156 -6.74 -0.19 -6.43
C ILE A 156 -6.10 -1.17 -7.40
N ILE A 157 -5.68 -0.65 -8.56
CA ILE A 157 -4.82 -1.33 -9.53
C ILE A 157 -3.57 -0.49 -9.71
N ASP A 158 -2.42 -1.01 -9.31
CA ASP A 158 -1.11 -0.42 -9.55
C ASP A 158 -0.44 -1.09 -10.74
N PHE A 159 0.17 -0.27 -11.60
CA PHE A 159 0.80 -0.71 -12.84
C PHE A 159 2.30 -0.48 -12.75
N PHE A 160 3.10 -1.50 -13.07
CA PHE A 160 4.55 -1.44 -13.03
C PHE A 160 5.13 -1.85 -14.38
N THR A 161 6.10 -1.07 -14.84
CA THR A 161 6.97 -1.44 -15.94
C THR A 161 7.98 -2.50 -15.49
N THR A 162 8.65 -3.15 -16.45
CA THR A 162 9.59 -4.24 -16.17
C THR A 162 10.93 -3.77 -15.59
N ASP A 163 11.22 -2.46 -15.66
CA ASP A 163 12.28 -1.83 -14.89
C ASP A 163 11.79 -1.63 -13.45
N GLN A 164 12.54 -2.18 -12.50
CA GLN A 164 12.20 -2.37 -11.09
C GLN A 164 12.05 -1.04 -10.30
N SER A 165 11.07 -0.24 -10.68
CA SER A 165 10.68 0.98 -9.99
C SER A 165 9.85 0.63 -8.76
N ASP A 166 10.25 1.14 -7.59
CA ASP A 166 9.46 1.08 -6.35
C ASP A 166 8.09 1.78 -6.50
N LYS A 167 7.96 2.67 -7.47
CA LYS A 167 6.74 3.44 -7.77
C LYS A 167 6.03 2.86 -8.99
N PRO A 168 4.72 2.61 -8.94
CA PRO A 168 3.96 2.26 -10.13
C PRO A 168 3.95 3.42 -11.14
N VAL A 169 3.95 3.11 -12.43
CA VAL A 169 3.86 4.11 -13.51
C VAL A 169 2.44 4.66 -13.66
N ALA A 170 1.44 3.92 -13.20
CA ALA A 170 0.07 4.37 -13.06
C ALA A 170 -0.64 3.68 -11.89
N ARG A 171 -1.68 4.34 -11.38
CA ARG A 171 -2.60 3.80 -10.38
C ARG A 171 -4.03 4.10 -10.77
N ILE A 172 -4.89 3.09 -10.79
CA ILE A 172 -6.34 3.26 -10.88
C ILE A 172 -6.93 3.12 -9.48
N VAL A 173 -7.75 4.09 -9.07
CA VAL A 173 -8.47 4.06 -7.79
C VAL A 173 -9.97 4.19 -8.03
N GLN A 174 -10.70 3.14 -7.65
CA GLN A 174 -12.15 3.18 -7.50
C GLN A 174 -12.49 3.36 -6.01
N ASN A 175 -12.95 4.56 -5.65
CA ASN A 175 -13.47 4.82 -4.31
C ASN A 175 -14.84 4.14 -4.10
N ALA A 176 -15.18 3.79 -2.86
CA ALA A 176 -16.46 3.18 -2.50
C ALA A 176 -16.80 1.95 -3.37
N SER A 177 -15.79 1.10 -3.59
CA SER A 177 -15.93 -0.15 -4.34
C SER A 177 -16.81 -1.16 -3.59
N SER A 178 -17.60 -1.92 -4.35
CA SER A 178 -18.38 -3.05 -3.84
C SER A 178 -17.60 -4.36 -3.83
N PHE A 179 -16.39 -4.38 -4.39
CA PHE A 179 -15.51 -5.54 -4.36
C PHE A 179 -14.92 -5.76 -2.98
N THR A 180 -14.69 -7.02 -2.62
CA THR A 180 -14.06 -7.40 -1.35
C THR A 180 -13.18 -8.63 -1.57
N PHE A 181 -11.88 -8.47 -1.31
CA PHE A 181 -10.89 -9.54 -1.27
C PHE A 181 -9.71 -9.08 -0.40
N GLN A 182 -8.83 -10.01 -0.03
CA GLN A 182 -7.72 -9.76 0.89
C GLN A 182 -6.39 -10.03 0.20
N GLY A 183 -5.36 -9.28 0.61
CA GLY A 183 -4.03 -9.39 0.05
C GLY A 183 -3.85 -8.55 -1.21
N THR A 184 -2.71 -8.79 -1.86
CA THR A 184 -2.35 -8.19 -3.14
C THR A 184 -2.22 -9.31 -4.15
N ASP A 185 -3.05 -9.25 -5.18
CA ASP A 185 -3.04 -10.18 -6.30
C ASP A 185 -2.24 -9.58 -7.45
N THR A 186 -1.47 -10.40 -8.15
CA THR A 186 -0.59 -9.96 -9.23
C THR A 186 -1.06 -10.50 -10.57
N GLY A 187 -0.75 -9.78 -11.64
CA GLY A 187 -0.99 -10.26 -12.99
C GLY A 187 -0.43 -9.33 -14.05
N ASP A 188 -1.06 -9.30 -15.21
CA ASP A 188 -0.59 -8.59 -16.37
C ASP A 188 -1.70 -7.73 -16.97
N ALA A 189 -1.31 -6.60 -17.55
CA ALA A 189 -2.20 -5.72 -18.28
C ALA A 189 -1.52 -5.14 -19.52
N THR A 190 -2.32 -4.84 -20.53
CA THR A 190 -1.88 -4.19 -21.75
C THR A 190 -2.68 -2.92 -21.95
N TRP A 191 -1.96 -1.79 -22.04
CA TRP A 191 -2.52 -0.54 -22.48
C TRP A 191 -2.40 -0.40 -24.00
N GLY A 192 -3.43 0.19 -24.60
CA GLY A 192 -3.44 0.55 -26.01
C GLY A 192 -4.24 1.81 -26.26
N THR A 193 -4.24 2.25 -27.51
CA THR A 193 -5.09 3.34 -27.99
C THR A 193 -6.52 2.85 -28.20
N SER A 194 -7.50 3.62 -27.72
CA SER A 194 -8.94 3.32 -27.87
C SER A 194 -9.53 3.84 -29.18
#